data_AF-H2ESB5-F1
#
_entry.id   AF-H2ESB5-F1
#
_cell.length_a   1.000
_cell.length_b   1.000
_cell.length_c   1.000
_cell.angle_alpha   90.00
_cell.angle_beta   90.00
_cell.angle_gamma   90.00
#
_symmetry.space_group_name_H-M   'P 1'
#
loop_
_entity.id
_entity.type
_entity.pdbx_description
1 polymer ?
#
loop_
_entity_poly.entity_id
_entity_poly.type
_entity_poly.pdbx_seq_one_letter_code
_entity_poly.pdbx_strand_id
1 'polypeptide(L)'
;MLLNQETVLTPEVCQIILILFEQTGLKQCCWDDLPIEVRDTLSPLINESAYDWSGSGFQRLSPEVVWEQLNLPEPVMKKSFSLSSLCPPSLLTQINGFNGRLLSHIPSGYHDNCERLGTKWEMVDVEVQESREGFVKLEFDTAWSPALPPIEALAIRFPNSVFTHFYAESGCAYCGYVVYEEGEVQEESADDMVFSDEENEDGYHDLIGPDYITENFDRYGG
;
A
#
# COMPACT_ATOMS: atom_id res chain seq x y z
N MET A 1 -12.49 -18.23 14.86
CA MET A 1 -11.37 -17.88 15.77
C MET A 1 -10.63 -16.66 15.24
N LEU A 2 -10.07 -16.71 14.01
CA LEU A 2 -9.35 -15.58 13.40
C LEU A 2 -10.19 -14.31 13.22
N LEU A 3 -11.44 -14.43 12.76
CA LEU A 3 -12.34 -13.28 12.55
C LEU A 3 -12.81 -12.59 13.85
N ASN A 4 -12.57 -13.19 15.02
CA ASN A 4 -12.94 -12.60 16.32
C ASN A 4 -11.72 -11.94 17.01
N GLN A 5 -10.60 -11.82 16.30
CA GLN A 5 -9.34 -11.28 16.77
C GLN A 5 -8.87 -10.22 15.78
N GLU A 6 -8.11 -9.23 16.25
CA GLU A 6 -7.40 -8.27 15.41
C GLU A 6 -6.19 -8.96 14.75
N THR A 7 -6.49 -9.92 13.87
CA THR A 7 -5.49 -10.79 13.25
C THR A 7 -4.76 -10.03 12.15
N VAL A 8 -3.44 -9.87 12.31
CA VAL A 8 -2.55 -9.30 11.29
C VAL A 8 -2.15 -10.36 10.27
N LEU A 9 -2.10 -10.00 8.98
CA LEU A 9 -1.80 -10.91 7.87
C LEU A 9 -0.30 -11.13 7.68
N THR A 10 0.35 -11.75 8.67
CA THR A 10 1.72 -12.24 8.52
C THR A 10 1.77 -13.45 7.56
N PRO A 11 2.94 -13.80 7.00
CA PRO A 11 3.08 -14.98 6.14
C PRO A 11 2.54 -16.27 6.76
N GLU A 12 2.74 -16.47 8.07
CA GLU A 12 2.27 -17.63 8.81
C GLU A 12 0.74 -17.66 8.91
N VAL A 13 0.13 -16.50 9.19
CA VAL A 13 -1.33 -16.36 9.24
C VAL A 13 -1.94 -16.60 7.86
N CYS A 14 -1.37 -16.03 6.81
CA CYS A 14 -1.81 -16.25 5.44
C CYS A 14 -1.77 -17.74 5.06
N GLN A 15 -0.72 -18.46 5.46
CA GLN A 15 -0.62 -19.91 5.25
C GLN A 15 -1.72 -20.68 6.00
N ILE A 16 -2.05 -20.28 7.24
CA ILE A 16 -3.15 -20.89 8.00
C ILE A 16 -4.49 -20.65 7.30
N ILE A 17 -4.74 -19.41 6.84
CA ILE A 17 -5.97 -19.07 6.10
C ILE A 17 -6.09 -19.91 4.84
N LEU A 18 -5.00 -20.06 4.07
CA LEU A 18 -5.00 -20.89 2.87
C LEU A 18 -5.36 -22.35 3.17
N ILE A 19 -4.77 -22.94 4.21
CA ILE A 19 -5.08 -24.32 4.62
C ILE A 19 -6.55 -24.46 5.02
N LEU A 20 -7.08 -23.50 5.79
CA LEU A 20 -8.49 -23.51 6.19
C LEU A 20 -9.42 -23.36 4.99
N PHE A 21 -9.08 -22.48 4.04
CA PHE A 21 -9.82 -22.28 2.81
C PHE A 21 -9.85 -23.55 1.96
N GLU A 22 -8.71 -24.22 1.77
CA GLU A 22 -8.62 -25.47 1.03
C GLU A 22 -9.50 -26.58 1.64
N GLN A 23 -9.59 -26.64 2.97
CA GLN A 23 -10.44 -27.61 3.68
C GLN A 23 -11.95 -27.38 3.47
N THR A 24 -12.36 -26.19 3.07
CA THR A 24 -13.78 -25.90 2.80
C THR A 24 -14.29 -26.52 1.50
N GLY A 25 -13.40 -26.80 0.54
CA GLY A 25 -13.78 -27.21 -0.82
C GLY A 25 -14.42 -26.10 -1.66
N LEU A 26 -14.44 -24.84 -1.19
CA LEU A 26 -15.05 -23.73 -1.91
C LEU A 26 -14.33 -23.39 -3.21
N LYS A 27 -13.02 -23.67 -3.30
CA LYS A 27 -12.22 -23.46 -4.53
C LYS A 27 -12.75 -24.23 -5.75
N GLN A 28 -13.45 -25.34 -5.53
CA GLN A 28 -14.02 -26.17 -6.60
C GLN A 28 -15.51 -25.87 -6.86
N CYS A 29 -16.10 -24.93 -6.13
CA CYS A 29 -17.51 -24.61 -6.24
C CYS A 29 -17.72 -23.47 -7.24
N CYS A 30 -18.43 -23.75 -8.34
CA CYS A 30 -18.90 -22.68 -9.23
C CYS A 30 -20.12 -22.00 -8.61
N TRP A 31 -20.38 -20.75 -9.01
CA TRP A 31 -21.56 -20.02 -8.53
C TRP A 31 -22.87 -20.78 -8.73
N ASP A 32 -23.03 -21.41 -9.91
CA ASP A 32 -24.26 -22.13 -10.27
C ASP A 32 -24.48 -23.44 -9.51
N ASP A 33 -23.43 -24.01 -8.92
CA ASP A 33 -23.52 -25.22 -8.10
C ASP A 33 -24.12 -24.92 -6.71
N LEU A 34 -24.17 -23.65 -6.31
CA LEU A 34 -24.73 -23.23 -5.03
C LEU A 34 -26.27 -23.34 -5.04
N PRO A 35 -26.88 -23.84 -3.94
CA PRO A 35 -28.33 -23.79 -3.77
C PRO A 35 -28.86 -22.37 -3.94
N ILE A 36 -30.07 -22.25 -4.51
CA ILE A 36 -30.69 -20.94 -4.79
C ILE A 36 -30.77 -20.08 -3.52
N GLU A 37 -31.16 -20.68 -2.38
CA GLU A 37 -31.26 -19.98 -1.09
C GLU A 37 -29.91 -19.38 -0.63
N VAL A 38 -28.80 -20.08 -0.92
CA VAL A 38 -27.44 -19.60 -0.61
C VAL A 38 -27.07 -18.45 -1.54
N ARG A 39 -27.35 -18.57 -2.84
CA ARG A 39 -27.12 -17.50 -3.81
C ARG A 39 -27.93 -16.25 -3.48
N ASP A 40 -29.19 -16.41 -3.09
CA ASP A 40 -30.06 -15.30 -2.68
C ASP A 40 -29.51 -14.58 -1.43
N THR A 41 -28.89 -15.34 -0.51
CA THR A 41 -28.25 -14.78 0.69
C THR A 41 -26.93 -14.06 0.36
N LEU A 42 -26.10 -14.62 -0.53
CA LEU A 42 -24.78 -14.07 -0.88
C LEU A 42 -24.86 -12.89 -1.85
N SER A 43 -25.85 -12.88 -2.74
CA SER A 43 -25.92 -11.90 -3.83
C SER A 43 -25.90 -10.44 -3.34
N PRO A 44 -26.65 -10.03 -2.30
CA PRO A 44 -26.57 -8.66 -1.79
C PRO A 44 -25.18 -8.28 -1.29
N LEU A 45 -24.53 -9.19 -0.54
CA LEU A 45 -23.21 -8.99 0.05
C LEU A 45 -22.12 -8.86 -1.03
N ILE A 46 -22.16 -9.74 -2.03
CA ILE A 46 -21.25 -9.67 -3.18
C ILE A 46 -21.50 -8.39 -3.97
N ASN A 47 -22.75 -8.02 -4.24
CA ASN A 47 -23.05 -6.80 -5.00
C ASN A 47 -22.57 -5.53 -4.29
N GLU A 48 -22.67 -5.48 -2.96
CA GLU A 48 -22.21 -4.33 -2.17
C GLU A 48 -20.68 -4.24 -2.10
N SER A 49 -20.00 -5.38 -2.02
CA SER A 49 -18.53 -5.46 -1.86
C SER A 49 -17.78 -5.65 -3.18
N ALA A 50 -18.49 -5.87 -4.30
CA ALA A 50 -17.92 -6.24 -5.59
C ALA A 50 -16.78 -5.30 -6.00
N TYR A 51 -16.99 -4.00 -5.90
CA TYR A 51 -16.00 -2.99 -6.30
C TYR A 51 -14.67 -3.15 -5.54
N ASP A 52 -14.75 -3.39 -4.22
CA ASP A 52 -13.58 -3.53 -3.38
C ASP A 52 -12.84 -4.85 -3.65
N TRP A 53 -13.56 -5.92 -3.93
CA TRP A 53 -13.00 -7.27 -4.04
C TRP A 53 -12.51 -7.65 -5.43
N SER A 54 -13.14 -7.12 -6.49
CA SER A 54 -12.77 -7.47 -7.86
C SER A 54 -11.80 -6.47 -8.49
N GLY A 55 -11.64 -5.28 -7.90
CA GLY A 55 -10.95 -4.16 -8.54
C GLY A 55 -11.60 -3.71 -9.86
N SER A 56 -12.80 -4.22 -10.19
CA SER A 56 -13.55 -3.78 -11.36
C SER A 56 -14.00 -2.36 -11.07
N GLY A 57 -13.47 -1.38 -11.81
CA GLY A 57 -13.75 0.03 -11.60
C GLY A 57 -15.24 0.40 -11.70
N PHE A 58 -15.64 1.27 -12.62
CA PHE A 58 -17.04 1.74 -12.65
C PHE A 58 -18.05 0.73 -13.23
N GLN A 59 -17.61 -0.49 -13.55
CA GLN A 59 -18.48 -1.51 -14.14
C GLN A 59 -19.18 -2.32 -13.05
N ARG A 60 -20.51 -2.37 -13.11
CA ARG A 60 -21.29 -3.31 -12.29
C ARG A 60 -21.13 -4.72 -12.83
N LEU A 61 -20.59 -5.60 -12.00
CA LEU A 61 -20.47 -7.03 -12.28
C LEU A 61 -21.65 -7.78 -11.65
N SER A 62 -22.05 -8.90 -12.25
CA SER A 62 -22.98 -9.82 -11.61
C SER A 62 -22.28 -10.60 -10.49
N PRO A 63 -23.01 -11.11 -9.48
CA PRO A 63 -22.42 -11.91 -8.40
C PRO A 63 -21.61 -13.12 -8.90
N GLU A 64 -22.09 -13.78 -9.97
CA GLU A 64 -21.41 -14.88 -10.63
C GLU A 64 -20.02 -14.48 -11.16
N VAL A 65 -19.92 -13.33 -11.85
CA VAL A 65 -18.65 -12.87 -12.39
C VAL A 65 -17.67 -12.51 -11.28
N VAL A 66 -18.15 -11.87 -10.21
CA VAL A 66 -17.30 -11.55 -9.05
C VAL A 66 -16.82 -12.84 -8.37
N TRP A 67 -17.70 -13.83 -8.19
CA TRP A 67 -17.35 -15.13 -7.62
C TRP A 67 -16.23 -15.82 -8.39
N GLU A 68 -16.34 -15.86 -9.72
CA GLU A 68 -15.31 -16.47 -10.56
C GLU A 68 -13.99 -15.66 -10.55
N GLN A 69 -14.06 -14.33 -10.48
CA GLN A 69 -12.86 -13.49 -10.39
C GLN A 69 -12.09 -13.68 -9.08
N LEU A 70 -12.78 -13.89 -7.96
CA LEU A 70 -12.15 -14.18 -6.66
C LEU A 70 -11.32 -15.48 -6.65
N ASN A 71 -11.57 -16.38 -7.60
CA ASN A 71 -10.79 -17.61 -7.78
C ASN A 71 -9.56 -17.42 -8.67
N LEU A 72 -9.45 -16.30 -9.39
CA LEU A 72 -8.31 -16.05 -10.27
C LEU A 72 -7.08 -15.68 -9.44
N PRO A 73 -5.90 -16.20 -9.77
CA PRO A 73 -4.67 -15.73 -9.16
C PRO A 73 -4.46 -14.26 -9.50
N GLU A 74 -3.98 -13.49 -8.54
CA GLU A 74 -3.60 -12.09 -8.79
C GLU A 74 -2.55 -12.03 -9.92
N PRO A 75 -2.70 -11.10 -10.87
CA PRO A 75 -1.74 -10.93 -11.93
C PRO A 75 -0.38 -10.51 -11.34
N VAL A 76 0.68 -11.24 -11.70
CA VAL A 76 2.04 -10.88 -11.29
C VAL A 76 2.45 -9.59 -11.99
N MET A 77 2.49 -8.49 -11.24
CA MET A 77 3.03 -7.21 -11.71
C MET A 77 4.56 -7.26 -11.64
N LYS A 78 5.23 -7.08 -12.77
CA LYS A 78 6.68 -7.33 -12.90
C LYS A 78 7.61 -6.29 -12.24
N LYS A 79 7.07 -5.20 -11.65
CA LYS A 79 7.88 -4.08 -11.14
C LYS A 79 7.38 -3.41 -9.86
N SER A 80 6.34 -3.92 -9.22
CA SER A 80 5.78 -3.29 -8.04
C SER A 80 6.17 -4.01 -6.75
N PHE A 81 6.49 -3.23 -5.72
CA PHE A 81 6.71 -3.66 -4.36
C PHE A 81 5.49 -3.28 -3.51
N SER A 82 5.04 -4.19 -2.65
CA SER A 82 3.98 -3.91 -1.69
C SER A 82 4.57 -3.43 -0.37
N LEU A 83 4.31 -2.18 0.01
CA LEU A 83 4.67 -1.63 1.32
C LEU A 83 4.02 -2.42 2.47
N SER A 84 2.86 -3.05 2.22
CA SER A 84 2.20 -3.96 3.16
C SER A 84 3.03 -5.21 3.51
N SER A 85 4.06 -5.56 2.73
CA SER A 85 5.02 -6.61 3.12
C SER A 85 5.94 -6.20 4.28
N LEU A 86 6.09 -4.89 4.51
CA LEU A 86 6.85 -4.31 5.62
C LEU A 86 5.95 -4.12 6.85
N CYS A 87 4.73 -3.63 6.62
CA CYS A 87 3.71 -3.43 7.67
C CYS A 87 2.41 -4.15 7.27
N PRO A 88 2.17 -5.40 7.68
CA PRO A 88 1.02 -6.16 7.19
C PRO A 88 -0.33 -5.64 7.70
N PRO A 89 -1.41 -5.66 6.88
CA PRO A 89 -2.74 -5.22 7.28
C PRO A 89 -3.45 -6.24 8.19
N SER A 90 -4.55 -5.82 8.81
CA SER A 90 -5.46 -6.73 9.49
C SER A 90 -6.34 -7.51 8.49
N LEU A 91 -6.68 -8.75 8.84
CA LEU A 91 -7.59 -9.60 8.05
C LEU A 91 -8.96 -8.93 7.86
N LEU A 92 -9.51 -8.34 8.92
CA LEU A 92 -10.84 -7.74 8.87
C LEU A 92 -10.85 -6.48 7.99
N THR A 93 -9.78 -5.68 8.02
CA THR A 93 -9.64 -4.52 7.10
C THR A 93 -9.66 -5.00 5.65
N GLN A 94 -8.91 -6.06 5.32
CA GLN A 94 -8.85 -6.58 3.95
C GLN A 94 -10.20 -7.15 3.49
N ILE A 95 -10.94 -7.82 4.38
CA ILE A 95 -12.32 -8.26 4.09
C ILE A 95 -13.26 -7.07 3.87
N ASN A 96 -13.11 -6.02 4.68
CA ASN A 96 -13.94 -4.81 4.60
C ASN A 96 -13.72 -4.03 3.30
N GLY A 97 -12.55 -4.21 2.67
CA GLY A 97 -12.23 -3.61 1.39
C GLY A 97 -11.77 -2.16 1.49
N PHE A 98 -11.31 -1.62 0.36
CA PHE A 98 -10.74 -0.26 0.31
C PHE A 98 -11.73 0.82 0.74
N ASN A 99 -13.00 0.70 0.32
CA ASN A 99 -14.07 1.64 0.66
C ASN A 99 -14.74 1.32 2.02
N GLY A 100 -14.64 0.09 2.53
CA GLY A 100 -15.00 -0.24 3.91
C GLY A 100 -16.49 -0.27 4.23
N ARG A 101 -17.35 -0.71 3.29
CA ARG A 101 -18.81 -0.66 3.47
C ARG A 101 -19.40 -1.87 4.19
N LEU A 102 -18.67 -2.99 4.23
CA LEU A 102 -19.19 -4.26 4.70
C LEU A 102 -19.27 -4.36 6.23
N LEU A 103 -18.25 -3.89 6.93
CA LEU A 103 -18.05 -4.03 8.37
C LEU A 103 -17.92 -2.64 9.01
N SER A 104 -19.04 -2.07 9.46
CA SER A 104 -19.13 -0.67 9.92
C SER A 104 -18.23 -0.26 11.09
N HIS A 105 -17.71 -1.21 11.85
CA HIS A 105 -16.83 -0.99 13.01
C HIS A 105 -15.35 -1.24 12.69
N ILE A 106 -15.05 -1.66 11.45
CA ILE A 106 -13.71 -1.90 10.97
C ILE A 106 -13.31 -0.73 10.07
N PRO A 107 -12.07 -0.22 10.16
CA PRO A 107 -11.58 0.78 9.23
C PRO A 107 -11.71 0.33 7.77
N SER A 108 -11.88 1.28 6.86
CA SER A 108 -11.75 0.97 5.43
C SER A 108 -10.27 0.78 5.08
N GLY A 109 -9.98 0.04 4.01
CA GLY A 109 -8.60 -0.13 3.53
C GLY A 109 -7.91 1.20 3.20
N TYR A 110 -8.65 2.22 2.74
CA TYR A 110 -8.11 3.57 2.60
C TYR A 110 -7.57 4.14 3.92
N HIS A 111 -8.38 4.11 4.98
CA HIS A 111 -7.98 4.68 6.28
C HIS A 111 -6.85 3.87 6.91
N ASP A 112 -6.94 2.54 6.82
CA ASP A 112 -5.89 1.63 7.29
C ASP A 112 -4.57 1.88 6.57
N ASN A 113 -4.56 2.04 5.24
CA ASN A 113 -3.34 2.38 4.50
C ASN A 113 -2.74 3.71 4.97
N CYS A 114 -3.56 4.76 5.07
CA CYS A 114 -3.08 6.06 5.55
C CYS A 114 -2.47 5.97 6.95
N GLU A 115 -3.07 5.21 7.86
CA GLU A 115 -2.59 5.05 9.24
C GLU A 115 -1.35 4.15 9.34
N ARG A 116 -1.41 2.96 8.73
CA ARG A 116 -0.39 1.90 8.83
C ARG A 116 0.81 2.14 7.91
N LEU A 117 0.58 2.68 6.72
CA LEU A 117 1.62 2.88 5.70
C LEU A 117 2.04 4.35 5.58
N GLY A 118 1.28 5.28 6.14
CA GLY A 118 1.51 6.72 5.97
C GLY A 118 1.11 7.26 4.59
N THR A 119 0.64 6.41 3.66
CA THR A 119 0.25 6.79 2.30
C THR A 119 -0.96 5.99 1.82
N LYS A 120 -1.67 6.50 0.80
CA LYS A 120 -2.92 5.93 0.32
C LYS A 120 -2.76 4.57 -0.35
N TRP A 121 -1.75 4.43 -1.21
CA TRP A 121 -1.56 3.27 -2.07
C TRP A 121 -0.37 2.46 -1.58
N GLU A 122 -0.56 1.16 -1.44
CA GLU A 122 0.47 0.25 -0.92
C GLU A 122 1.47 -0.23 -1.98
N MET A 123 1.09 -0.21 -3.25
CA MET A 123 1.91 -0.68 -4.35
C MET A 123 2.74 0.48 -4.90
N VAL A 124 4.06 0.31 -4.92
CA VAL A 124 5.03 1.29 -5.42
C VAL A 124 5.97 0.64 -6.42
N ASP A 125 6.44 1.38 -7.41
CA ASP A 125 7.48 0.91 -8.33
C ASP A 125 8.84 1.37 -7.83
N VAL A 126 9.70 0.43 -7.42
CA VAL A 126 11.01 0.74 -6.83
C VAL A 126 12.10 0.74 -7.90
N GLU A 127 12.75 1.88 -8.05
CA GLU A 127 13.89 2.07 -8.94
C GLU A 127 15.21 2.02 -8.16
N VAL A 128 16.20 1.33 -8.72
CA VAL A 128 17.57 1.31 -8.18
C VAL A 128 18.36 2.40 -8.89
N GLN A 129 18.61 3.51 -8.20
CA GLN A 129 19.37 4.64 -8.74
C GLN A 129 20.88 4.37 -8.68
N GLU A 130 21.35 3.74 -7.61
CA GLU A 130 22.75 3.35 -7.44
C GLU A 130 22.86 2.04 -6.67
N SER A 131 23.79 1.17 -7.07
CA SER A 131 24.13 -0.04 -6.33
C SER A 131 25.63 -0.30 -6.41
N ARG A 132 26.27 -0.36 -5.23
CA ARG A 132 27.69 -0.71 -5.06
C ARG A 132 27.87 -1.51 -3.77
N GLU A 133 29.07 -2.00 -3.52
CA GLU A 133 29.34 -2.77 -2.29
C GLU A 133 29.04 -1.93 -1.04
N GLY A 134 28.15 -2.44 -0.18
CA GLY A 134 27.75 -1.79 1.07
C GLY A 134 26.81 -0.58 0.91
N PHE A 135 26.33 -0.25 -0.29
CA PHE A 135 25.46 0.90 -0.50
C PHE A 135 24.46 0.67 -1.64
N VAL A 136 23.23 1.10 -1.41
CA VAL A 136 22.16 1.15 -2.42
C VAL A 136 21.37 2.44 -2.26
N LYS A 137 21.06 3.11 -3.37
CA LYS A 137 20.11 4.22 -3.44
C LYS A 137 18.87 3.74 -4.18
N LEU A 138 17.73 3.81 -3.51
CA LEU A 138 16.43 3.42 -4.03
C LEU A 138 15.53 4.65 -4.12
N GLU A 139 14.67 4.69 -5.12
CA GLU A 139 13.68 5.75 -5.33
C GLU A 139 12.35 5.13 -5.74
N PHE A 140 11.25 5.68 -5.25
CA PHE A 140 9.89 5.26 -5.58
C PHE A 140 8.90 6.36 -5.25
N ASP A 141 7.78 6.40 -5.97
CA ASP A 141 6.71 7.37 -5.73
C ASP A 141 5.65 6.82 -4.77
N THR A 142 5.14 7.70 -3.91
CA THR A 142 3.98 7.43 -3.06
C THR A 142 2.88 8.45 -3.31
N ALA A 143 1.70 8.18 -2.77
CA ALA A 143 0.54 9.03 -2.97
C ALA A 143 0.48 10.12 -1.88
N TRP A 144 0.83 11.36 -2.25
CA TRP A 144 0.66 12.61 -1.47
C TRP A 144 1.35 12.71 -0.10
N SER A 145 2.01 11.66 0.36
CA SER A 145 2.67 11.63 1.67
C SER A 145 3.75 10.56 1.72
N PRO A 146 4.81 10.77 2.52
CA PRO A 146 5.89 9.80 2.63
C PRO A 146 5.41 8.52 3.33
N ALA A 147 5.87 7.37 2.83
CA ALA A 147 5.63 6.07 3.46
C ALA A 147 6.58 5.85 4.66
N LEU A 148 6.51 6.71 5.68
CA LEU A 148 7.42 6.65 6.83
C LEU A 148 7.36 5.31 7.58
N PRO A 149 6.19 4.77 8.00
CA PRO A 149 6.16 3.55 8.80
C PRO A 149 6.75 2.31 8.10
N PRO A 150 6.52 2.06 6.80
CA PRO A 150 7.20 0.98 6.09
C PRO A 150 8.72 1.10 6.08
N ILE A 151 9.27 2.31 5.95
CA ILE A 151 10.71 2.54 5.94
C ILE A 151 11.31 2.38 7.34
N GLU A 152 10.62 2.82 8.39
CA GLU A 152 10.98 2.52 9.77
C GLU A 152 11.02 1.00 10.01
N ALA A 153 9.97 0.28 9.59
CA ALA A 153 9.93 -1.18 9.69
C ALA A 153 11.07 -1.87 8.91
N LEU A 154 11.50 -1.29 7.78
CA LEU A 154 12.66 -1.76 7.05
C LEU A 154 13.96 -1.54 7.84
N ALA A 155 14.14 -0.35 8.44
CA ALA A 155 15.30 -0.04 9.26
C ALA A 155 15.43 -0.98 10.46
N ILE A 156 14.32 -1.28 11.14
CA ILE A 156 14.26 -2.26 12.24
C ILE A 156 14.68 -3.67 11.78
N ARG A 157 14.32 -4.08 10.56
CA ARG A 157 14.69 -5.40 10.01
C ARG A 157 16.17 -5.51 9.67
N PHE A 158 16.85 -4.38 9.42
CA PHE A 158 18.25 -4.31 9.04
C PHE A 158 19.03 -3.38 9.97
N PRO A 159 19.15 -3.71 11.27
CA PRO A 159 19.70 -2.81 12.29
C PRO A 159 21.20 -2.50 12.11
N ASN A 160 21.91 -3.29 11.29
CA ASN A 160 23.32 -3.05 10.97
C ASN A 160 23.53 -2.09 9.79
N SER A 161 22.44 -1.54 9.23
CA SER A 161 22.47 -0.58 8.12
C SER A 161 22.01 0.79 8.62
N VAL A 162 22.55 1.84 7.98
CA VAL A 162 22.05 3.22 8.15
C VAL A 162 21.12 3.53 6.99
N PHE A 163 19.95 4.08 7.29
CA PHE A 163 18.98 4.52 6.29
C PHE A 163 18.83 6.03 6.36
N THR A 164 18.88 6.69 5.21
CA THR A 164 18.47 8.08 5.07
C THR A 164 17.32 8.13 4.09
N HIS A 165 16.14 8.48 4.58
CA HIS A 165 14.90 8.52 3.82
C HIS A 165 14.53 9.98 3.55
N PHE A 166 14.88 10.48 2.37
CA PHE A 166 14.44 11.78 1.91
C PHE A 166 13.05 11.67 1.25
N TYR A 167 12.22 12.71 1.37
CA TYR A 167 10.92 12.79 0.72
C TYR A 167 10.58 14.22 0.31
N ALA A 168 9.84 14.35 -0.79
CA ALA A 168 9.36 15.63 -1.32
C ALA A 168 7.99 15.45 -2.00
N GLU A 169 7.12 16.44 -1.86
CA GLU A 169 5.80 16.52 -2.51
C GLU A 169 5.58 17.98 -2.95
N SER A 170 5.79 18.24 -4.25
CA SER A 170 5.72 19.60 -4.79
C SER A 170 4.31 20.19 -4.82
N GLY A 171 3.25 19.37 -4.87
CA GLY A 171 1.87 19.86 -4.89
C GLY A 171 1.48 20.65 -3.64
N CYS A 172 2.06 20.29 -2.49
CA CYS A 172 1.87 20.96 -1.20
C CYS A 172 3.14 21.67 -0.71
N ALA A 173 4.19 21.72 -1.54
CA ALA A 173 5.51 22.24 -1.20
C ALA A 173 6.07 21.65 0.10
N TYR A 174 5.86 20.35 0.36
CA TYR A 174 6.28 19.68 1.58
C TYR A 174 7.49 18.78 1.34
N CYS A 175 8.50 18.80 2.21
CA CYS A 175 9.65 17.93 2.09
C CYS A 175 10.27 17.62 3.46
N GLY A 176 11.26 16.73 3.46
CA GLY A 176 11.97 16.38 4.69
C GLY A 176 12.83 15.15 4.53
N TYR A 177 13.35 14.69 5.66
CA TYR A 177 14.09 13.45 5.73
C TYR A 177 14.03 12.83 7.11
N VAL A 178 14.33 11.53 7.18
CA VAL A 178 14.54 10.80 8.43
C VAL A 178 15.80 9.94 8.31
N VAL A 179 16.66 9.98 9.32
CA VAL A 179 17.84 9.13 9.47
C VAL A 179 17.56 8.05 10.51
N TYR A 180 17.77 6.79 10.13
CA TYR A 180 17.65 5.64 11.01
C TYR A 180 19.00 4.97 11.20
N GLU A 181 19.39 4.72 12.45
CA GLU A 181 20.55 3.91 12.83
C GLU A 181 20.12 2.92 13.91
N GLU A 182 20.60 1.68 13.85
CA GLU A 182 20.22 0.59 14.77
C GLU A 182 18.70 0.31 14.83
N GLY A 183 17.96 0.72 13.79
CA GLY A 183 16.51 0.60 13.72
C GLY A 183 15.73 1.70 14.46
N GLU A 184 16.40 2.75 14.93
CA GLU A 184 15.80 3.88 15.64
C GLU A 184 16.04 5.21 14.88
N VAL A 185 15.09 6.14 15.01
CA VAL A 185 15.24 7.51 14.46
C VAL A 185 16.33 8.25 15.22
N GLN A 186 17.34 8.73 14.49
CA GLN A 186 18.43 9.56 15.04
C GLN A 186 18.23 11.04 14.74
N GLU A 187 17.71 11.35 13.56
CA GLU A 187 17.49 12.70 13.08
C GLU A 187 16.28 12.74 12.14
N GLU A 188 15.49 13.80 12.23
CA GLU A 188 14.38 14.06 11.31
C GLU A 188 14.24 15.56 11.08
N SER A 189 13.84 15.93 9.86
CA SER A 189 13.45 17.30 9.52
C SER A 189 12.24 17.29 8.60
N ALA A 190 11.38 18.28 8.77
CA ALA A 190 10.23 18.53 7.92
C ALA A 190 10.18 20.03 7.63
N ASP A 191 10.19 20.36 6.34
CA ASP A 191 10.36 21.73 5.85
C ASP A 191 9.50 21.97 4.61
N ASP A 192 9.32 23.24 4.28
CA ASP A 192 8.68 23.64 3.03
C ASP A 192 9.73 23.71 1.90
N MET A 193 9.35 23.23 0.72
CA MET A 193 10.11 23.41 -0.51
C MET A 193 10.13 24.88 -0.89
N VAL A 194 11.31 25.39 -1.27
CA VAL A 194 11.52 26.79 -1.65
C VAL A 194 11.74 26.89 -3.16
N PHE A 195 10.85 27.62 -3.83
CA PHE A 195 10.90 27.82 -5.28
C PHE A 195 11.43 29.22 -5.62
N SER A 196 12.00 29.38 -6.82
CA SER A 196 12.48 30.66 -7.33
C SER A 196 11.36 31.70 -7.44
N ASP A 197 11.66 32.98 -7.26
CA ASP A 197 10.69 34.05 -7.50
C ASP A 197 10.38 34.26 -8.99
N GLU A 198 11.38 33.99 -9.86
CA GLU A 198 11.26 34.11 -11.31
C GLU A 198 10.89 32.76 -11.95
N GLU A 199 9.99 32.79 -12.93
CA GLU A 199 9.68 31.63 -13.77
C GLU A 199 10.84 31.36 -14.74
N ASN A 200 11.11 30.08 -14.99
CA ASN A 200 12.03 29.62 -16.02
C ASN A 200 11.41 29.74 -17.43
N GLU A 201 12.15 29.33 -18.46
CA GLU A 201 11.72 29.45 -19.87
C GLU A 201 10.43 28.67 -20.19
N ASP A 202 10.09 27.66 -19.39
CA ASP A 202 8.90 26.82 -19.53
C ASP A 202 7.72 27.32 -18.68
N GLY A 203 7.88 28.41 -17.94
CA GLY A 203 6.84 29.01 -17.09
C GLY A 203 6.69 28.35 -15.72
N TYR A 204 7.70 27.61 -15.26
CA TYR A 204 7.71 26.99 -13.93
C TYR A 204 8.69 27.71 -12.99
N HIS A 205 8.40 27.71 -11.70
CA HIS A 205 9.36 28.13 -10.68
C HIS A 205 10.27 26.96 -10.30
N ASP A 206 11.58 27.16 -10.40
CA ASP A 206 12.56 26.11 -10.13
C ASP A 206 12.69 25.89 -8.61
N LEU A 207 12.87 24.63 -8.20
CA LEU A 207 13.19 24.33 -6.82
C LEU A 207 14.62 24.80 -6.49
N ILE A 208 14.76 25.67 -5.50
CA ILE A 208 16.05 26.23 -5.07
C ILE A 208 16.45 25.80 -3.66
N GLY A 209 15.57 25.12 -2.93
CA GLY A 209 15.91 24.56 -1.62
C GLY A 209 14.78 23.75 -0.99
N PRO A 210 15.05 23.06 0.12
CA PRO A 210 16.35 23.02 0.81
C PRO A 210 17.41 22.15 0.10
N ASP A 211 18.70 22.42 0.37
CA ASP A 211 19.84 21.78 -0.33
C ASP A 211 19.78 20.25 -0.31
N TYR A 212 19.37 19.65 0.81
CA TYR A 212 19.27 18.20 0.92
C TYR A 212 18.22 17.58 -0.01
N ILE A 213 17.24 18.35 -0.50
CA ILE A 213 16.30 17.91 -1.53
C ILE A 213 16.91 18.10 -2.91
N THR A 214 17.47 19.27 -3.21
CA THR A 214 18.05 19.59 -4.52
C THR A 214 19.29 18.75 -4.86
N GLU A 215 20.00 18.24 -3.84
CA GLU A 215 21.14 17.34 -4.01
C GLU A 215 20.75 15.85 -4.18
N ASN A 216 19.55 15.45 -3.76
CA ASN A 216 19.16 14.04 -3.69
C ASN A 216 18.07 13.63 -4.68
N PHE A 217 17.31 14.56 -5.21
CA PHE A 217 16.26 14.30 -6.19
C PHE A 217 16.57 14.99 -7.52
N ASP A 218 16.31 14.27 -8.61
CA ASP A 218 16.30 14.85 -9.96
C ASP A 218 14.87 15.22 -10.42
N ARG A 219 13.85 14.75 -9.68
CA ARG A 219 12.42 14.93 -9.93
C ARG A 219 11.69 15.10 -8.61
N TYR A 220 10.69 15.97 -8.57
CA TYR A 220 10.05 16.42 -7.32
C TYR A 220 8.52 16.25 -7.34
N GLY A 221 8.02 15.37 -8.19
CA GLY A 221 6.60 15.06 -8.39
C GLY A 221 6.42 13.96 -9.45
N GLY A 222 5.34 13.20 -9.32
CA GLY A 222 4.99 12.09 -10.24
C GLY A 222 4.46 12.53 -11.61
#